data_AF-A7TAS9-F1
#
_entry.id   AF-A7TAS9-F1
#
_cell.length_a   1.000
_cell.length_b   1.000
_cell.length_c   1.000
_cell.angle_alpha   90.00
_cell.angle_beta   90.00
_cell.angle_gamma   90.00
#
_symmetry.space_group_name_H-M   'P 1'
#
loop_
_entity.id
_entity.type
_entity.pdbx_description
1 polymer ?
#
loop_
_entity_poly.entity_id
_entity_poly.type
_entity_poly.pdbx_seq_one_letter_code
_entity_poly.pdbx_strand_id
1 'polypeptide(L)'
;MEVLPSAVHQHIDAISLAQDGTLGLASSSLSGRTWDGSVWIFREPSTAPEVEYSCGRAATESGVTDLKWLDSKRIVVGSDNGAVDIWSQSGSLLGLENLASLKEHDNVVSSVSVDCEKSRIISASWDR
;
A
#
# COMPACT_ATOMS: atom_id res chain seq x y z
N MET A 1 15.56 -13.12 2.91
CA MET A 1 15.86 -11.98 2.02
C MET A 1 14.52 -11.56 1.46
N GLU A 2 14.06 -10.36 1.82
CA GLU A 2 12.77 -9.85 1.36
C GLU A 2 12.86 -9.61 -0.16
N VAL A 3 11.97 -10.23 -0.92
CA VAL A 3 11.98 -10.13 -2.38
C VAL A 3 11.12 -8.93 -2.75
N LEU A 4 11.77 -7.88 -3.24
CA LEU A 4 11.06 -6.70 -3.72
C LEU A 4 10.31 -7.05 -5.02
N PRO A 5 9.09 -6.52 -5.21
CA PRO A 5 8.36 -6.73 -6.45
C PRO A 5 9.11 -6.14 -7.64
N SER A 6 9.05 -6.83 -8.78
CA SER A 6 9.81 -6.50 -9.98
C SER A 6 9.03 -5.69 -11.02
N ALA A 7 7.70 -5.57 -10.87
CA ALA A 7 6.81 -4.80 -11.72
C ALA A 7 5.53 -4.44 -10.96
N VAL A 8 4.98 -3.27 -11.25
CA VAL A 8 3.61 -2.89 -10.82
C VAL A 8 2.62 -3.81 -11.51
N HIS A 9 1.62 -4.33 -10.78
CA HIS A 9 0.64 -5.21 -11.38
C HIS A 9 -0.30 -4.45 -12.33
N GLN A 10 -0.93 -5.19 -13.24
CA GLN A 10 -1.84 -4.63 -14.24
C GLN A 10 -3.09 -3.97 -13.62
N HIS A 11 -3.55 -4.48 -12.47
CA HIS A 11 -4.68 -3.90 -11.77
C HIS A 11 -4.16 -2.90 -10.73
N ILE A 12 -4.44 -1.61 -10.95
CA ILE A 12 -4.12 -0.55 -10.00
C ILE A 12 -5.37 -0.33 -9.15
N ASP A 13 -5.28 -0.64 -7.86
CA ASP A 13 -6.42 -0.61 -6.93
C ASP A 13 -6.61 0.79 -6.34
N ALA A 14 -5.51 1.44 -5.96
CA ALA A 14 -5.55 2.73 -5.31
C ALA A 14 -4.31 3.57 -5.59
N ILE A 15 -4.51 4.88 -5.58
CA ILE A 15 -3.46 5.88 -5.60
C ILE A 15 -3.73 6.93 -4.53
N SER A 16 -2.67 7.49 -3.96
CA SER A 16 -2.75 8.54 -2.95
C SER A 16 -1.55 9.46 -3.05
N LEU A 17 -1.78 10.77 -3.05
CA LEU A 17 -0.72 11.78 -3.06
C LEU A 17 -0.44 12.25 -1.63
N ALA A 18 0.83 12.29 -1.26
CA ALA A 18 1.29 12.99 -0.07
C ALA A 18 1.23 14.50 -0.31
N GLN A 19 1.35 15.27 0.78
CA GLN A 19 1.32 16.73 0.71
C GLN A 19 2.47 17.33 -0.11
N ASP A 20 3.61 16.63 -0.20
CA ASP A 20 4.77 17.03 -0.99
C ASP A 20 4.70 16.59 -2.46
N GLY A 21 3.61 15.91 -2.87
CA GLY A 21 3.41 15.40 -4.22
C GLY A 21 3.91 13.97 -4.43
N THR A 22 4.50 13.32 -3.43
CA THR A 22 4.90 11.91 -3.51
C THR A 22 3.67 11.02 -3.73
N LEU A 23 3.72 10.15 -4.73
CA LEU A 23 2.68 9.18 -5.05
C LEU A 23 2.89 7.88 -4.30
N GLY A 24 1.86 7.44 -3.58
CA GLY A 24 1.67 6.07 -3.15
C GLY A 24 0.74 5.35 -4.12
N LEU A 25 1.12 4.17 -4.58
CA LEU A 25 0.36 3.36 -5.54
C LEU A 25 0.23 1.94 -5.00
N ALA A 26 -0.97 1.40 -5.05
CA ALA A 26 -1.29 0.02 -4.77
C ALA A 26 -1.74 -0.69 -6.05
N SER A 27 -1.28 -1.93 -6.22
CA SER A 27 -1.67 -2.76 -7.35
C SER A 27 -1.76 -4.22 -6.95
N SER A 28 -2.61 -5.00 -7.62
CA SER A 28 -2.86 -6.40 -7.29
C SER A 28 -2.83 -7.31 -8.52
N SER A 29 -2.41 -8.56 -8.32
CA SER A 29 -2.40 -9.62 -9.33
C SER A 29 -3.69 -10.45 -9.24
N LEU A 30 -4.78 -9.97 -9.83
CA LEU A 30 -6.08 -10.68 -9.78
C LEU A 30 -6.25 -11.78 -10.84
N SER A 31 -5.33 -11.86 -11.80
CA SER A 31 -5.35 -12.82 -12.90
C SER A 31 -4.23 -13.86 -12.83
N GLY A 32 -3.34 -13.75 -11.83
CA GLY A 32 -2.21 -14.64 -11.63
C GLY A 32 -2.61 -15.99 -11.02
N ARG A 33 -1.61 -16.87 -10.82
CA ARG A 33 -1.80 -18.11 -10.04
C ARG A 33 -2.00 -17.82 -8.56
N THR A 34 -1.43 -16.73 -8.08
CA THR A 34 -1.60 -16.16 -6.75
C THR A 34 -2.24 -14.80 -6.88
N TRP A 35 -3.20 -14.53 -6.00
CA TRP A 35 -3.70 -13.20 -5.74
C TRP A 35 -2.83 -12.59 -4.65
N ASP A 36 -1.93 -11.74 -5.09
CA ASP A 36 -1.04 -10.95 -4.26
C ASP A 36 -1.17 -9.47 -4.64
N GLY A 37 -0.54 -8.62 -3.84
CA GLY A 37 -0.51 -7.20 -4.06
C GLY A 37 0.90 -6.64 -3.92
N SER A 38 1.03 -5.38 -4.29
CA SER A 38 2.24 -4.62 -4.11
C SER A 38 1.93 -3.15 -3.90
N VAL A 39 2.79 -2.54 -3.09
CA VAL A 39 2.74 -1.12 -2.75
C VAL A 39 4.01 -0.44 -3.20
N TRP A 40 3.85 0.77 -3.73
CA TRP A 40 4.90 1.50 -4.43
C TRP A 40 4.87 2.96 -4.04
N ILE A 41 6.05 3.56 -3.88
CA ILE A 41 6.24 4.98 -3.64
C ILE A 41 7.05 5.58 -4.79
N PHE A 42 6.54 6.65 -5.39
CA PHE A 42 7.20 7.44 -6.42
C PHE A 42 7.27 8.89 -5.98
N ARG A 43 8.48 9.47 -5.91
CA ARG A 43 8.63 10.91 -5.57
C ARG A 43 8.01 11.83 -6.61
N GLU A 44 8.06 11.42 -7.86
CA GLU A 44 7.55 12.15 -8.99
C GLU A 44 6.43 11.31 -9.62
N PRO A 45 5.15 11.69 -9.51
CA PRO A 45 4.03 10.89 -10.00
C PRO A 45 4.12 10.56 -11.49
N SER A 46 4.75 11.44 -12.28
CA SER A 46 4.91 11.26 -13.72
C SER A 46 5.85 10.12 -14.12
N THR A 47 6.63 9.55 -13.19
CA THR A 47 7.49 8.39 -13.45
C THR A 47 6.82 7.05 -13.17
N ALA A 48 5.67 7.04 -12.49
CA ALA A 48 4.91 5.80 -12.31
C ALA A 48 4.37 5.30 -13.68
N PRO A 49 4.33 3.98 -13.92
CA PRO A 49 4.60 2.87 -13.00
C PRO A 49 6.01 2.26 -13.12
N GLU A 50 6.98 3.00 -13.66
CA GLU A 50 8.31 2.47 -14.00
C GLU A 50 9.15 2.12 -12.76
N VAL A 51 9.47 0.84 -12.61
CA VAL A 51 10.08 0.22 -11.41
C VAL A 51 11.40 0.85 -11.02
N GLU A 52 12.18 1.32 -12.00
CA GLU A 52 13.48 1.95 -11.80
C GLU A 52 13.41 3.32 -11.11
N TYR A 53 12.27 4.01 -11.21
CA TYR A 53 12.06 5.31 -10.55
C TYR A 53 11.30 5.19 -9.23
N SER A 54 10.89 3.99 -8.83
CA SER A 54 10.31 3.76 -7.50
C SER A 54 11.37 4.02 -6.42
N CYS A 55 11.00 4.79 -5.39
CA CYS A 55 11.87 5.04 -4.24
C CYS A 55 11.53 4.18 -3.03
N GLY A 56 10.42 3.43 -3.06
CA GLY A 56 10.04 2.47 -2.04
C GLY A 56 9.06 1.47 -2.61
N ARG A 57 9.21 0.19 -2.28
CA ARG A 57 8.27 -0.87 -2.68
C ARG A 57 8.28 -2.04 -1.72
N ALA A 58 7.15 -2.72 -1.63
CA ALA A 58 7.01 -4.00 -0.96
C ALA A 58 5.89 -4.83 -1.60
N ALA A 59 6.02 -6.15 -1.53
CA ALA A 59 4.93 -7.06 -1.84
C ALA A 59 4.04 -7.21 -0.60
N THR A 60 2.74 -7.32 -0.80
CA THR A 60 1.77 -7.63 0.25
C THR A 60 1.39 -9.10 0.18
N GLU A 61 0.99 -9.68 1.31
CA GLU A 61 0.62 -11.09 1.39
C GLU A 61 -0.67 -11.42 0.62
N SER A 62 -1.45 -10.40 0.27
CA SER A 62 -2.74 -10.52 -0.39
C SER A 62 -3.06 -9.26 -1.21
N GLY A 63 -4.19 -9.24 -1.92
CA GLY A 63 -4.60 -8.11 -2.74
C GLY A 63 -4.83 -6.85 -1.89
N VAL A 64 -4.48 -5.70 -2.45
CA VAL A 64 -4.68 -4.40 -1.81
C VAL A 64 -5.98 -3.79 -2.32
N THR A 65 -6.78 -3.23 -1.42
CA THR A 65 -8.07 -2.61 -1.76
C THR A 65 -8.05 -1.10 -1.70
N ASP A 66 -7.25 -0.51 -0.82
CA ASP A 66 -7.13 0.94 -0.67
C ASP A 66 -5.78 1.33 -0.05
N LEU A 67 -5.33 2.55 -0.33
CA LEU A 67 -4.07 3.12 0.18
C LEU A 67 -4.25 4.60 0.51
N LYS A 68 -3.74 5.01 1.68
CA LYS A 68 -3.71 6.41 2.12
C LYS A 68 -2.39 6.76 2.80
N TRP A 69 -1.96 8.01 2.68
CA TRP A 69 -0.83 8.51 3.44
C TRP A 69 -1.25 8.81 4.88
N LEU A 70 -0.56 8.20 5.86
CA LEU A 70 -0.69 8.55 7.27
C LEU A 70 0.05 9.85 7.55
N ASP A 71 1.27 9.97 7.05
CA ASP A 71 2.09 11.18 7.15
C ASP A 71 3.06 11.27 5.96
N SER A 72 4.18 11.98 6.10
CA SER A 72 5.16 12.14 5.01
C SER A 72 6.04 10.91 4.76
N LYS A 73 5.96 9.88 5.60
CA LYS A 73 6.82 8.68 5.51
C LYS A 73 6.04 7.37 5.57
N ARG A 74 4.84 7.40 6.16
CA ARG A 74 4.02 6.22 6.41
C ARG A 74 2.77 6.20 5.54
N ILE A 75 2.47 5.03 5.01
CA ILE A 75 1.22 4.74 4.31
C ILE A 75 0.42 3.70 5.09
N VAL A 76 -0.89 3.76 4.93
CA VAL A 76 -1.85 2.78 5.41
C VAL A 76 -2.41 2.06 4.19
N VAL A 77 -2.52 0.74 4.30
CA VAL A 77 -2.93 -0.16 3.23
C VAL A 77 -4.05 -1.04 3.78
N GLY A 78 -5.19 -1.05 3.09
CA GLY A 78 -6.26 -2.02 3.33
C GLY A 78 -6.08 -3.24 2.43
N SER A 79 -6.30 -4.42 2.98
CA SER A 79 -6.07 -5.69 2.29
C SER A 79 -7.36 -6.53 2.19
N ASP A 80 -7.44 -7.36 1.16
CA ASP A 80 -8.56 -8.29 0.93
C ASP A 80 -8.64 -9.42 1.98
N ASN A 81 -7.57 -9.66 2.74
CA ASN A 81 -7.51 -10.63 3.81
C ASN A 81 -8.02 -10.12 5.17
N GLY A 82 -8.57 -8.90 5.21
CA GLY A 82 -9.07 -8.26 6.44
C GLY A 82 -8.01 -7.50 7.25
N ALA A 83 -6.77 -7.43 6.78
CA ALA A 83 -5.72 -6.67 7.44
C ALA A 83 -5.72 -5.19 7.04
N VAL A 84 -5.34 -4.35 8.00
CA VAL A 84 -4.91 -2.96 7.79
C VAL A 84 -3.44 -2.87 8.15
N ASP A 85 -2.59 -2.65 7.16
CA ASP A 85 -1.14 -2.61 7.30
C ASP A 85 -0.62 -1.18 7.28
N ILE A 86 0.38 -0.89 8.11
CA ILE A 86 1.10 0.38 8.13
C ILE A 86 2.53 0.13 7.63
N TRP A 87 2.88 0.80 6.54
CA TRP A 87 4.20 0.67 5.92
C TRP A 87 4.97 1.98 6.01
N SER A 88 6.30 1.88 6.17
CA SER A 88 7.22 3.01 6.14
C SER A 88 8.41 2.71 5.26
N GLN A 89 9.04 3.75 4.72
CA GLN A 89 10.36 3.60 4.10
C GLN A 89 11.33 2.93 5.09
N SER A 90 11.94 1.81 4.68
CA SER A 90 12.98 1.13 5.42
C SER A 90 14.30 1.92 5.34
N GLY A 91 15.27 1.59 6.20
CA GLY A 91 16.65 2.07 6.04
C GLY A 91 17.33 1.59 4.74
N SER A 92 16.76 0.57 4.09
CA SER A 92 17.10 0.20 2.71
C SER A 92 16.56 1.23 1.72
N LEU A 93 17.37 1.59 0.71
CA LEU A 93 17.03 2.64 -0.26
C LEU A 93 15.71 2.40 -1.02
N LEU A 94 15.24 1.15 -1.14
CA LEU A 94 14.11 0.79 -2.01
C LEU A 94 13.02 -0.06 -1.31
N GLY A 95 13.24 -0.51 -0.07
CA GLY A 95 12.30 -1.36 0.64
C GLY A 95 11.32 -0.56 1.49
N LEU A 96 10.05 -1.00 1.53
CA LEU A 96 9.14 -0.60 2.59
C LEU A 96 9.13 -1.68 3.68
N GLU A 97 9.08 -1.25 4.94
CA GLU A 97 8.97 -2.11 6.10
C GLU A 97 7.54 -2.02 6.66
N ASN A 98 6.94 -3.18 6.94
CA ASN A 98 5.66 -3.25 7.64
C ASN A 98 5.90 -2.97 9.12
N LEU A 99 5.38 -1.84 9.60
CA LEU A 99 5.51 -1.43 10.99
C LEU A 99 4.45 -2.06 11.90
N ALA A 100 3.28 -2.35 11.34
CA ALA A 100 2.16 -2.96 12.04
C ALA A 100 1.19 -3.58 11.04
N SER A 101 0.66 -4.76 11.40
CA SER A 101 -0.44 -5.42 10.69
C SER A 101 -1.59 -5.63 11.67
N LEU A 102 -2.73 -4.99 11.39
CA LEU A 102 -3.92 -5.02 12.24
C LEU A 102 -4.99 -5.88 11.55
N LYS A 103 -5.12 -7.13 11.99
CA LYS A 103 -6.03 -8.10 11.39
C LYS A 103 -7.26 -8.32 12.27
N GLU A 104 -8.11 -7.30 12.31
CA GLU A 104 -9.32 -7.29 13.15
C GLU A 104 -10.61 -7.50 12.33
N HIS A 105 -10.57 -7.28 11.00
CA HIS A 105 -11.73 -7.53 10.14
C HIS A 105 -11.79 -9.00 9.70
N ASP A 106 -13.00 -9.57 9.75
CA ASP A 106 -13.27 -10.96 9.33
C ASP A 106 -13.49 -11.10 7.82
N ASN A 107 -13.54 -9.99 7.08
CA ASN A 107 -13.72 -9.93 5.63
C ASN A 107 -12.88 -8.78 5.02
N VAL A 108 -12.88 -8.70 3.69
CA VAL A 108 -12.17 -7.71 2.87
C VAL A 108 -12.33 -6.30 3.46
N VAL A 109 -11.21 -5.63 3.72
CA VAL A 109 -11.22 -4.19 4.01
C VAL A 109 -11.65 -3.49 2.73
N SER A 110 -12.73 -2.71 2.79
CA SER A 110 -13.31 -2.05 1.62
C SER A 110 -12.70 -0.67 1.36
N SER A 111 -12.23 0.02 2.40
CA SER A 111 -11.56 1.32 2.30
C SER A 111 -10.85 1.67 3.61
N VAL A 112 -9.82 2.52 3.51
CA VAL A 112 -9.14 3.12 4.66
C VAL A 112 -9.09 4.64 4.53
N SER A 113 -9.14 5.33 5.66
CA SER A 113 -9.02 6.79 5.73
C SER A 113 -8.18 7.21 6.93
N VAL A 114 -7.61 8.40 6.85
CA VAL A 114 -6.79 9.00 7.90
C VAL A 114 -7.44 10.31 8.30
N ASP A 115 -7.52 10.58 9.61
CA ASP A 115 -8.08 11.83 10.11
C ASP A 115 -7.22 13.05 9.74
N CYS A 116 -7.80 14.26 9.86
CA CYS A 116 -7.09 15.49 9.53
C CYS A 116 -5.83 15.72 10.37
N GLU A 117 -5.85 15.26 11.63
CA GLU A 117 -4.72 15.35 12.57
C GLU A 117 -3.66 14.27 12.33
N LYS A 118 -3.86 13.33 11.39
CA LYS A 118 -2.94 12.22 11.09
C LYS A 118 -2.61 11.36 12.30
N SER A 119 -3.57 11.22 13.19
CA SER A 119 -3.48 10.53 14.48
C SER A 119 -4.29 9.24 14.53
N ARG A 120 -5.28 9.10 13.63
CA ARG A 120 -6.22 7.98 13.60
C ARG A 120 -6.38 7.44 12.20
N ILE A 121 -6.51 6.12 12.15
CA ILE A 121 -6.84 5.37 10.94
C ILE A 121 -8.27 4.87 11.13
N ILE A 122 -9.10 5.03 10.10
CA ILE A 122 -10.46 4.53 10.03
C ILE A 122 -10.51 3.50 8.91
N SER A 123 -11.00 2.30 9.19
CA SER A 123 -11.20 1.24 8.21
C SER A 123 -12.68 0.86 8.10
N ALA A 124 -13.08 0.44 6.91
CA ALA A 124 -14.38 -0.16 6.63
C ALA A 124 -14.17 -1.55 6.02
N SER A 125 -15.09 -2.49 6.25
CA SER A 125 -15.01 -3.87 5.77
C SER A 125 -16.38 -4.39 5.35
N TRP A 126 -16.37 -5.45 4.55
CA TRP A 126 -17.54 -6.25 4.15
C TRP A 126 -17.94 -7.30 5.20
N ASP A 127 -17.43 -7.22 6.43
CA ASP A 127 -17.74 -8.18 7.50
C ASP A 127 -19.19 -8.08 8.01
N ARG A 128 -19.95 -7.06 7.58
CA ARG A 128 -21.33 -6.80 7.98
C ARG A 128 -22.20 -6.26 6.86
#